data_AF-A0A7C4UT09-F1
#
_entry.id   AF-A0A7C4UT09-F1
#
_cell.length_a   1.000
_cell.length_b   1.000
_cell.length_c   1.000
_cell.angle_alpha   90.00
_cell.angle_beta   90.00
_cell.angle_gamma   90.00
#
_symmetry.space_group_name_H-M   'P 1'
#
loop_
_entity.id
_entity.type
_entity.pdbx_description
1 polymer ?
#
loop_
_entity_poly.entity_id
_entity_poly.type
_entity_poly.pdbx_seq_one_letter_code
_entity_poly.pdbx_strand_id
1 'polypeptide(L)'
;MAVMEFRGVREPAIAGTWYPGSPTALRRTIEEYLSRVPAQALPGEIIGLIAPHAGYMYSGQVAAYAYRQIKGRQYDRVIVVSPV
;
A
#
# COMPACT_ATOMS: atom_id res chain seq x y z
N MET A 1 21.27 20.66 -14.60
CA MET A 1 20.01 20.32 -13.91
C MET A 1 20.33 19.95 -12.48
N ALA A 2 19.78 20.66 -11.50
CA ALA A 2 20.07 20.39 -10.09
C ALA A 2 19.42 19.06 -9.69
N VAL A 3 20.23 18.11 -9.23
CA VAL A 3 19.76 16.90 -8.57
C VAL A 3 19.34 17.33 -7.17
N MET A 4 18.04 17.27 -6.88
CA MET A 4 17.54 17.61 -5.55
C MET A 4 18.02 16.53 -4.56
N GLU A 5 18.93 16.89 -3.66
CA GLU A 5 19.31 16.00 -2.55
C GLU A 5 18.11 15.84 -1.61
N PHE A 6 17.56 14.63 -1.52
CA PHE A 6 16.57 14.28 -0.50
C PHE A 6 17.26 14.15 0.86
N ARG A 7 17.40 15.27 1.59
CA ARG A 7 17.88 15.27 2.98
C ARG A 7 16.69 15.30 3.95
N GLY A 8 16.43 14.16 4.60
CA GLY A 8 15.47 14.04 5.70
C GLY A 8 14.51 12.85 5.55
N VAL A 9 14.14 12.23 6.68
CA VAL A 9 13.05 11.25 6.74
C VAL A 9 11.72 12.00 6.72
N ARG A 10 10.81 11.64 5.80
CA ARG A 10 9.44 12.17 5.79
C ARG A 10 8.60 11.37 6.79
N GLU A 11 8.31 11.97 7.93
CA GLU A 11 7.44 11.37 8.94
C GLU A 11 5.98 11.24 8.44
N PRO A 12 5.24 10.22 8.91
CA PRO A 12 3.86 10.01 8.50
C PRO A 12 2.93 11.06 9.13
N ALA A 13 2.31 11.89 8.29
CA ALA A 13 1.40 12.96 8.75
C ALA A 13 0.03 12.46 9.26
N ILE A 14 -0.34 11.22 8.96
CA ILE A 14 -1.69 10.66 9.20
C ILE A 14 -1.68 9.31 9.95
N ALA A 15 -0.52 8.92 10.48
CA ALA A 15 -0.43 7.74 11.35
C ALA A 15 -1.24 7.96 12.63
N GLY A 16 -2.00 6.95 13.04
CA GLY A 16 -2.89 7.03 14.21
C GLY A 16 -4.25 7.65 13.92
N THR A 17 -4.47 8.27 12.76
CA THR A 17 -5.77 8.83 12.36
C THR A 17 -6.37 8.07 11.17
N TRP A 18 -5.62 7.90 10.08
CA TRP A 18 -6.11 7.22 8.87
C TRP A 18 -5.84 5.72 8.89
N TYR A 19 -4.82 5.30 9.64
CA TYR A 19 -4.44 3.90 9.86
C TYR A 19 -3.81 3.77 11.26
N PRO A 20 -3.70 2.56 11.82
CA PRO A 20 -3.13 2.36 13.15
C PRO A 20 -1.71 2.96 13.28
N GLY A 21 -1.48 3.78 14.31
CA GLY A 21 -0.17 4.41 14.53
C GLY A 21 0.90 3.46 15.07
N SER A 22 0.51 2.31 15.62
CA SER A 22 1.44 1.28 16.08
C SER A 22 1.86 0.37 14.91
N PRO A 23 3.17 0.13 14.69
CA PRO A 23 3.63 -0.77 13.63
C PRO A 23 3.06 -2.19 13.74
N THR A 24 2.93 -2.71 14.96
CA THR A 24 2.37 -4.05 15.21
C THR A 24 0.89 -4.11 14.87
N ALA A 25 0.13 -3.09 15.27
CA ALA A 25 -1.29 -3.01 14.95
C ALA A 25 -1.50 -2.84 13.43
N LEU A 26 -0.72 -1.96 12.79
CA LEU A 26 -0.78 -1.72 11.36
C LEU A 26 -0.49 -2.99 10.55
N ARG A 27 0.59 -3.72 10.90
CA ARG A 27 0.94 -4.99 10.26
C ARG A 27 -0.21 -5.98 10.35
N ARG A 28 -0.74 -6.20 11.55
CA ARG A 28 -1.87 -7.11 11.77
C ARG A 28 -3.09 -6.71 10.94
N THR A 29 -3.44 -5.43 10.93
CA THR A 29 -4.57 -4.92 10.13
C THR A 29 -4.37 -5.20 8.63
N ILE A 30 -3.18 -4.94 8.08
CA ILE A 30 -2.87 -5.21 6.67
C ILE A 30 -2.94 -6.72 6.37
N GLU A 31 -2.35 -7.55 7.22
CA GLU A 31 -2.37 -9.01 7.07
C GLU A 31 -3.79 -9.58 7.12
N GLU A 32 -4.64 -9.06 8.02
CA GLU A 32 -6.06 -9.42 8.09
C GLU A 32 -6.83 -9.03 6.82
N TYR A 33 -6.58 -7.85 6.24
CA TYR A 33 -7.21 -7.49 4.97
C TYR A 33 -6.74 -8.37 3.81
N LEU A 34 -5.43 -8.65 3.73
CA LEU A 34 -4.86 -9.49 2.68
C LEU A 34 -5.30 -10.95 2.79
N SER A 35 -5.50 -11.48 4.01
CA SER A 35 -5.92 -12.87 4.22
C SER A 35 -7.37 -13.14 3.80
N ARG A 36 -8.22 -12.10 3.81
CA ARG A 36 -9.61 -12.15 3.37
C ARG A 36 -9.78 -12.11 1.85
N VAL A 37 -8.72 -11.83 1.10
CA VAL A 37 -8.74 -11.81 -0.37
C VAL A 37 -8.31 -13.18 -0.90
N PRO A 38 -9.20 -13.88 -1.64
CA PRO A 38 -8.85 -15.14 -2.28
C PRO A 38 -7.64 -14.99 -3.21
N ALA A 39 -6.82 -16.03 -3.30
CA ALA A 39 -5.79 -16.07 -4.33
C ALA A 39 -6.45 -16.11 -5.71
N GLN A 40 -6.05 -15.22 -6.60
CA GLN A 40 -6.52 -15.18 -7.98
C GLN A 40 -5.31 -15.26 -8.90
N ALA A 41 -5.36 -16.17 -9.88
CA ALA A 41 -4.40 -16.18 -10.97
C ALA A 41 -4.85 -15.14 -12.01
N LEU A 42 -4.09 -14.04 -12.12
CA LEU A 42 -4.29 -13.06 -13.17
C LEU A 42 -3.36 -13.38 -14.35
N PRO A 43 -3.85 -13.30 -15.59
CA PRO A 43 -3.00 -13.50 -16.76
C PRO A 43 -2.00 -12.34 -16.89
N GLY A 44 -0.80 -12.67 -17.40
CA GLY A 44 0.24 -11.68 -17.69
C GLY A 44 0.99 -11.14 -16.48
N GLU A 45 1.75 -10.08 -16.73
CA GLU A 45 2.56 -9.38 -15.73
C GLU A 45 1.81 -8.16 -15.19
N ILE A 46 1.74 -8.04 -13.86
CA ILE A 46 1.13 -6.87 -13.21
C ILE A 46 2.19 -5.78 -13.13
N ILE A 47 2.06 -4.76 -13.98
CA ILE A 47 2.94 -3.60 -14.01
C ILE A 47 2.42 -2.39 -13.21
N GLY A 48 1.19 -2.49 -12.69
CA GLY A 48 0.55 -1.39 -11.97
C GLY A 48 -0.68 -1.84 -11.19
N LEU A 49 -1.04 -1.06 -10.18
CA LEU A 49 -2.21 -1.26 -9.34
C LEU A 49 -2.98 0.06 -9.25
N ILE A 50 -4.31 -0.04 -9.15
CA ILE A 50 -5.17 1.07 -8.75
C ILE A 50 -5.78 0.69 -7.40
N ALA A 51 -5.61 1.55 -6.41
CA ALA A 51 -6.14 1.34 -5.07
C ALA A 51 -6.72 2.65 -4.52
N PRO A 52 -7.78 2.58 -3.70
CA PRO A 52 -8.28 3.74 -2.97
C PRO A 52 -7.26 4.20 -1.92
N HIS A 53 -7.31 5.48 -1.55
CA HIS A 53 -6.38 6.09 -0.59
C HIS A 53 -7.04 6.65 0.68
N ALA A 54 -8.34 6.42 0.89
CA ALA A 54 -9.05 6.82 2.11
C ALA A 54 -8.56 6.03 3.35
N GLY A 55 -8.89 6.50 4.56
CA GLY A 55 -8.56 5.80 5.81
C GLY A 55 -8.92 4.30 5.78
N TYR A 56 -8.11 3.47 6.43
CA TYR A 56 -8.17 2.01 6.35
C TYR A 56 -9.50 1.43 6.79
N MET A 57 -10.17 2.06 7.77
CA MET A 57 -11.52 1.70 8.19
C MET A 57 -12.52 1.67 7.02
N TYR A 58 -12.35 2.57 6.05
CA TYR A 58 -13.26 2.69 4.90
C TYR A 58 -12.77 1.94 3.67
N SER A 59 -11.46 1.97 3.41
CA SER A 59 -10.92 1.53 2.11
C SER A 59 -9.92 0.38 2.17
N GLY A 60 -9.44 0.01 3.37
CA GLY A 60 -8.33 -0.94 3.53
C GLY A 60 -8.62 -2.32 2.93
N GLN A 61 -9.83 -2.84 3.15
CA GLN A 61 -10.24 -4.13 2.57
C GLN A 61 -10.32 -4.07 1.04
N VAL A 62 -10.75 -2.94 0.47
CA VAL A 62 -10.83 -2.76 -0.99
C VAL A 62 -9.42 -2.67 -1.58
N ALA A 63 -8.52 -1.88 -0.97
CA ALA A 63 -7.13 -1.80 -1.39
C ALA A 63 -6.44 -3.17 -1.37
N ALA A 64 -6.78 -4.05 -0.42
CA ALA A 64 -6.22 -5.39 -0.34
C ALA A 64 -6.50 -6.24 -1.58
N TYR A 65 -7.62 -6.05 -2.29
CA TYR A 65 -7.89 -6.77 -3.54
C TYR A 65 -6.85 -6.50 -4.61
N ALA A 66 -6.28 -5.28 -4.65
CA ALA A 66 -5.19 -4.93 -5.57
C ALA A 66 -3.83 -5.46 -5.07
N TYR A 67 -3.47 -5.16 -3.82
CA TYR A 67 -2.16 -5.53 -3.28
C TYR A 67 -1.96 -7.05 -3.14
N ARG A 68 -3.02 -7.83 -2.93
CA ARG A 68 -2.93 -9.29 -2.82
C ARG A 68 -2.37 -9.95 -4.08
N GLN A 69 -2.60 -9.36 -5.25
CA GLN A 69 -2.23 -9.92 -6.55
C GLN A 69 -0.73 -9.87 -6.83
N ILE A 70 -0.02 -9.00 -6.11
CA ILE A 70 1.43 -8.86 -6.20
C ILE A 70 2.16 -9.49 -5.00
N LYS A 71 1.46 -10.20 -4.11
CA LYS A 71 2.09 -10.87 -2.97
C LYS A 71 3.13 -11.88 -3.46
N GLY A 72 4.36 -11.75 -2.98
CA GLY A 72 5.48 -12.61 -3.37
C GLY A 72 6.20 -12.18 -4.66
N ARG A 73 5.73 -11.12 -5.33
CA ARG A 73 6.46 -10.49 -6.44
C ARG A 73 7.48 -9.50 -5.89
N GLN A 74 8.53 -9.25 -6.68
CA GLN A 74 9.58 -8.29 -6.36
C GLN A 74 9.65 -7.23 -7.45
N TYR A 75 9.91 -5.99 -7.05
CA TYR A 75 10.08 -4.86 -7.97
C TYR A 75 11.24 -4.01 -7.47
N ASP A 76 12.15 -3.63 -8.37
CA ASP A 76 13.28 -2.75 -8.04
C ASP A 76 12.83 -1.29 -7.81
N ARG A 77 11.66 -0.94 -8.35
CA ARG A 77 11.12 0.43 -8.29
C ARG A 77 9.60 0.40 -8.19
N VAL A 78 9.07 1.16 -7.23
CA VAL A 78 7.64 1.42 -7.08
C VAL A 78 7.41 2.92 -7.22
N ILE A 79 6.53 3.33 -8.13
CA ILE A 79 6.13 4.72 -8.32
C ILE A 79 4.71 4.86 -7.78
N VAL A 80 4.52 5.78 -6.84
CA VAL A 80 3.19 6.10 -6.30
C VAL A 80 2.72 7.40 -6.96
N VAL A 81 1.66 7.31 -7.75
CA VAL A 81 0.98 8.47 -8.36
C VAL A 81 -0.35 8.65 -7.64
N SER A 82 -0.49 9.77 -6.95
CA SER A 82 -1.71 10.13 -6.23
C SER A 82 -2.09 11.58 -6.60
N PRO A 83 -3.39 11.89 -6.76
CA PRO A 83 -3.81 13.28 -6.95
C PRO A 83 -3.53 14.16 -5.72
N VAL A 84 -3.33 13.54 -4.55
CA VAL A 84 -3.04 14.20 -3.25
C VAL A 84 -2.11 13.36 -2.38
#